data_AF-A0A8S8YA33-F1
#
_entry.id   AF-A0A8S8YA33-F1
#
_cell.length_a   1.000
_cell.length_b   1.000
_cell.length_c   1.000
_cell.angle_alpha   90.00
_cell.angle_beta   90.00
_cell.angle_gamma   90.00
#
_symmetry.space_group_name_H-M   'P 1'
#
loop_
_entity.id
_entity.type
_entity.pdbx_description
1 polymer ?
#
loop_
_entity_poly.entity_id
_entity_poly.type
_entity_poly.pdbx_seq_one_letter_code
_entity_poly.pdbx_strand_id
1 'polypeptide(L)'
;MACCDGDIQDIIEGAQWAIENKDAKNIDILTSSLGEQQLEIHFDNDGSSAWSQQMDAVAASGIITFLSAGNEFGGATFAGCNTIDSPGDANLPITVASLDKDLGLAIYSSRGYTSDGRVKPDVSTIGSNIMAPDAATSDGYTSKSGD
;
A
#
# COMPACT_ATOMS: atom_id res chain seq x y z
N MET A 1 -7.49 -10.59 23.27
CA MET A 1 -8.35 -10.34 22.11
C MET A 1 -7.81 -9.09 21.44
N ALA A 2 -6.77 -9.26 20.63
CA ALA A 2 -6.13 -8.17 19.90
C ALA A 2 -6.95 -7.94 18.63
N CYS A 3 -7.51 -6.74 18.48
CA CYS A 3 -8.32 -6.33 17.35
C CYS A 3 -7.47 -5.92 16.13
N CYS A 4 -6.15 -6.09 16.21
CA CYS A 4 -5.17 -5.52 15.28
C CYS A 4 -3.98 -6.46 15.01
N ASP A 5 -4.19 -7.77 15.09
CA ASP A 5 -3.19 -8.77 14.67
C ASP A 5 -3.75 -9.40 13.39
N GLY A 6 -3.70 -8.64 12.30
CA GLY A 6 -4.14 -9.11 11.00
C GLY A 6 -3.00 -9.88 10.35
N ASP A 7 -3.25 -11.13 9.99
CA ASP A 7 -2.29 -11.93 9.23
C ASP A 7 -2.39 -11.57 7.73
N ILE A 8 -1.32 -11.79 6.97
CA ILE A 8 -1.34 -11.75 5.50
C ILE A 8 -2.48 -12.62 4.97
N GLN A 9 -2.80 -13.73 5.66
CA GLN A 9 -3.95 -14.57 5.33
C GLN A 9 -5.28 -13.79 5.34
N ASP A 10 -5.54 -12.96 6.34
CA ASP A 10 -6.80 -12.19 6.42
C ASP A 10 -6.92 -11.19 5.26
N ILE A 11 -5.80 -10.59 4.87
CA ILE A 11 -5.75 -9.67 3.73
C ILE A 11 -6.03 -10.42 2.43
N ILE A 12 -5.44 -11.59 2.24
CA ILE A 12 -5.67 -12.44 1.07
C ILE A 12 -7.14 -12.87 0.99
N GLU A 13 -7.73 -13.30 2.12
CA GLU A 13 -9.14 -13.68 2.19
C GLU A 13 -10.07 -12.49 1.88
N GLY A 14 -9.78 -11.30 2.41
CA GLY A 14 -10.53 -10.08 2.10
C GLY A 14 -10.46 -9.69 0.62
N ALA A 15 -9.28 -9.81 0.01
CA ALA A 15 -9.08 -9.56 -1.40
C ALA A 15 -9.82 -10.58 -2.29
N GLN A 16 -9.78 -11.86 -1.91
CA GLN A 16 -10.52 -12.92 -2.59
C GLN A 16 -12.03 -12.68 -2.49
N TRP A 17 -12.52 -12.31 -1.31
CA TRP A 17 -13.92 -11.95 -1.12
C TRP A 17 -14.36 -10.79 -2.03
N ALA A 18 -13.49 -9.79 -2.24
CA ALA A 18 -13.79 -8.68 -3.14
C ALA A 18 -13.97 -9.13 -4.60
N ILE A 19 -13.15 -10.07 -5.07
CA ILE A 19 -13.30 -10.68 -6.40
C ILE A 19 -14.63 -11.44 -6.49
N GLU A 20 -14.93 -12.29 -5.51
CA GLU A 20 -16.14 -13.13 -5.49
C GLU A 20 -17.44 -12.32 -5.44
N ASN A 21 -17.39 -11.16 -4.81
CA ASN A 21 -18.55 -10.30 -4.61
C ASN A 21 -18.60 -9.13 -5.61
N LYS A 22 -17.64 -9.05 -6.53
CA LYS A 22 -17.48 -7.95 -7.48
C LYS A 22 -18.78 -7.53 -8.15
N ASP A 23 -19.44 -8.47 -8.82
CA ASP A 23 -20.64 -8.18 -9.60
C ASP A 23 -21.89 -8.04 -8.71
N ALA A 24 -21.96 -8.80 -7.62
CA ALA A 24 -23.10 -8.75 -6.69
C ALA A 24 -23.13 -7.46 -5.86
N LYS A 25 -21.97 -6.84 -5.64
CA LYS A 25 -21.81 -5.61 -4.84
C LYS A 25 -21.39 -4.40 -5.66
N ASN A 26 -21.20 -4.56 -6.96
CA ASN A 26 -20.68 -3.53 -7.86
C ASN A 26 -19.37 -2.92 -7.32
N ILE A 27 -18.40 -3.79 -7.02
CA ILE A 27 -17.06 -3.37 -6.57
C ILE A 27 -16.25 -3.03 -7.81
N ASP A 28 -15.93 -1.74 -7.97
CA ASP A 28 -15.14 -1.23 -9.08
C ASP A 28 -13.69 -0.89 -8.66
N ILE A 29 -13.48 -0.60 -7.36
CA ILE A 29 -12.21 -0.11 -6.80
C ILE A 29 -11.89 -0.87 -5.51
N LEU A 30 -10.63 -1.26 -5.35
CA LEU A 30 -10.06 -1.77 -4.10
C LEU A 30 -8.83 -0.93 -3.71
N THR A 31 -8.71 -0.61 -2.43
CA THR A 31 -7.57 0.10 -1.87
C THR A 31 -6.98 -0.69 -0.71
N SER A 32 -5.65 -0.84 -0.65
CA SER A 32 -4.95 -1.39 0.52
C SER A 32 -3.88 -0.40 0.99
N SER A 33 -4.12 0.20 2.17
CA SER A 33 -3.16 1.06 2.87
C SER A 33 -2.46 0.27 3.98
N LEU A 34 -1.88 -0.86 3.58
CA LEU A 34 -1.11 -1.78 4.41
C LEU A 34 0.10 -2.23 3.60
N GLY A 35 1.21 -2.50 4.28
CA GLY A 35 2.42 -3.09 3.72
C GLY A 35 3.07 -4.00 4.76
N GLU A 36 4.02 -4.83 4.31
CA GLU A 36 4.80 -5.69 5.20
C GLU A 36 5.69 -4.85 6.13
N GLN A 37 5.58 -5.06 7.44
CA GLN A 37 6.42 -4.37 8.42
C GLN A 37 7.80 -5.02 8.47
N GLN A 38 8.74 -4.44 7.74
CA GLN A 38 10.12 -4.92 7.65
C GLN A 38 10.90 -4.71 8.96
N LEU A 39 10.90 -5.71 9.85
CA LEU A 39 12.14 -6.03 10.59
C LEU A 39 13.02 -7.01 9.79
N GLU A 40 12.50 -7.52 8.68
CA GLU A 40 13.17 -8.41 7.73
C GLU A 40 13.39 -7.63 6.43
N ILE A 41 14.66 -7.46 6.02
CA ILE A 41 15.00 -6.83 4.75
C ILE A 41 14.71 -7.87 3.66
N HIS A 42 13.56 -7.77 3.02
CA HIS A 42 13.28 -8.53 1.82
C HIS A 42 14.07 -7.94 0.65
N PHE A 43 14.98 -8.74 0.10
CA PHE A 43 15.76 -8.37 -1.09
C PHE A 43 15.01 -8.73 -2.38
N ASP A 44 13.91 -9.49 -2.26
CA ASP A 44 13.11 -10.09 -3.32
C ASP A 44 11.76 -9.39 -3.50
N ASN A 45 11.77 -8.05 -3.49
CA ASN A 45 10.59 -7.21 -3.75
C ASN A 45 10.31 -7.09 -5.26
N ASP A 46 10.11 -8.24 -5.91
CA ASP A 46 9.85 -8.40 -7.35
C ASP A 46 8.37 -8.68 -7.65
N GLY A 47 7.48 -8.56 -6.66
CA GLY A 47 6.05 -8.85 -6.77
C GLY A 47 5.72 -10.34 -6.66
N SER A 48 6.67 -11.20 -6.28
CA SER A 48 6.42 -12.64 -6.12
C SER A 48 5.85 -13.06 -4.77
N SER A 49 5.69 -12.13 -3.81
CA SER A 49 5.05 -12.41 -2.53
C SER A 49 3.59 -12.87 -2.74
N ALA A 50 3.08 -13.69 -1.82
CA ALA A 50 1.69 -14.16 -1.89
C ALA A 50 0.70 -12.98 -1.88
N TRP A 51 1.04 -11.90 -1.18
CA TRP A 51 0.21 -10.71 -1.10
C TRP A 51 0.22 -9.95 -2.44
N SER A 52 1.40 -9.71 -3.03
CA SER A 52 1.52 -9.02 -4.31
C SER A 52 0.82 -9.78 -5.43
N GLN A 53 0.96 -11.10 -5.48
CA GLN A 53 0.23 -11.95 -6.43
C GLN A 53 -1.28 -11.90 -6.23
N GLN A 54 -1.76 -11.84 -4.98
CA GLN A 54 -3.19 -11.69 -4.72
C GLN A 54 -3.71 -10.33 -5.18
N MET A 55 -2.96 -9.24 -4.98
CA MET A 55 -3.35 -7.92 -5.48
C MET A 55 -3.33 -7.86 -7.02
N ASP A 56 -2.39 -8.55 -7.66
CA ASP A 56 -2.38 -8.75 -9.11
C ASP A 56 -3.64 -9.51 -9.57
N ALA A 57 -4.07 -10.55 -8.85
CA ALA A 57 -5.30 -11.28 -9.15
C ALA A 57 -6.56 -10.41 -9.02
N VAL A 58 -6.62 -9.54 -8.00
CA VAL A 58 -7.70 -8.54 -7.86
C VAL A 58 -7.74 -7.61 -9.08
N ALA A 59 -6.59 -7.04 -9.45
CA ALA A 59 -6.50 -6.14 -10.61
C ALA A 59 -6.91 -6.85 -11.91
N ALA A 60 -6.43 -8.09 -12.11
CA ALA A 60 -6.75 -8.91 -13.28
C ALA A 60 -8.24 -9.30 -13.36
N SER A 61 -8.97 -9.31 -12.23
CA SER A 61 -10.42 -9.53 -12.20
C SER A 61 -11.25 -8.34 -12.72
N GLY A 62 -10.59 -7.21 -13.03
CA GLY A 62 -11.23 -6.00 -13.51
C GLY A 62 -11.63 -5.02 -12.42
N ILE A 63 -11.10 -5.18 -11.20
CA ILE A 63 -11.22 -4.20 -10.12
C ILE A 63 -10.00 -3.27 -10.20
N ILE A 64 -10.20 -1.95 -10.14
CA ILE A 64 -9.08 -1.00 -10.10
C ILE A 64 -8.46 -1.05 -8.71
N THR A 65 -7.21 -1.50 -8.62
CA THR A 65 -6.53 -1.69 -7.33
C THR A 65 -5.49 -0.61 -7.08
N PHE A 66 -5.55 0.02 -5.91
CA PHE A 66 -4.55 0.98 -5.42
C PHE A 66 -3.85 0.45 -4.16
N LEU A 67 -2.52 0.59 -4.12
CA LEU A 67 -1.68 0.15 -3.00
C LEU A 67 -0.82 1.31 -2.51
N SER A 68 -0.57 1.37 -1.21
CA SER A 68 0.42 2.28 -0.62
C SER A 68 1.84 1.85 -1.03
N ALA A 69 2.74 2.81 -1.30
CA ALA A 69 4.14 2.51 -1.56
C ALA A 69 4.87 1.96 -0.33
N GLY A 70 4.39 2.29 0.87
CA GLY A 70 5.00 1.94 2.14
C GLY A 70 5.57 3.16 2.87
N ASN A 71 5.68 3.02 4.19
CA ASN A 71 6.29 4.02 5.08
C ASN A 71 7.61 3.51 5.68
N GLU A 72 8.06 2.34 5.24
CA GLU A 72 9.19 1.60 5.76
C GLU A 72 10.49 2.25 5.25
N PHE A 73 11.26 2.82 6.17
CA PHE A 73 12.57 3.45 5.93
C PHE A 73 12.57 4.69 5.02
N GLY A 74 11.49 4.97 4.29
CA GLY A 74 11.36 6.12 3.41
C GLY A 74 12.57 6.29 2.48
N GLY A 75 13.22 7.45 2.56
CA GLY A 75 14.42 7.76 1.78
C GLY A 75 15.72 7.55 2.55
N ALA A 76 15.69 6.78 3.63
CA ALA A 76 16.82 6.62 4.51
C ALA A 76 18.05 6.20 3.70
N THR A 77 19.10 7.01 3.79
CA THR A 77 20.33 6.86 3.02
C THR A 77 21.02 5.50 3.18
N PHE A 78 20.75 4.77 4.27
CA PHE A 78 21.28 3.42 4.48
C PHE A 78 20.50 2.32 3.75
N ALA A 79 19.21 2.56 3.46
CA ALA A 79 18.35 1.64 2.71
C ALA A 79 18.42 1.91 1.19
N GLY A 80 18.87 3.11 0.78
CA GLY A 80 19.11 3.45 -0.61
C GLY A 80 17.82 3.81 -1.37
N CYS A 81 17.88 3.70 -2.70
CA CYS A 81 16.67 3.58 -3.54
C CYS A 81 16.29 2.10 -3.53
N ASN A 82 15.00 1.74 -3.52
CA ASN A 82 14.42 0.39 -3.34
C ASN A 82 13.92 0.10 -1.91
N THR A 83 13.13 1.02 -1.35
CA THR A 83 12.39 0.82 -0.09
C THR A 83 10.92 0.47 -0.30
N ILE A 84 10.49 0.31 -1.56
CA ILE A 84 9.16 -0.21 -1.87
C ILE A 84 9.09 -1.69 -1.53
N ASP A 85 7.97 -2.13 -0.96
CA ASP A 85 7.79 -3.49 -0.46
C ASP A 85 6.43 -4.07 -0.83
N SER A 86 6.23 -5.35 -0.54
CA SER A 86 4.97 -6.06 -0.65
C SER A 86 3.85 -5.37 0.17
N PRO A 87 2.66 -5.14 -0.42
CA PRO A 87 2.25 -5.47 -1.78
C PRO A 87 2.51 -4.35 -2.80
N GLY A 88 3.07 -3.21 -2.41
CA GLY A 88 3.33 -2.05 -3.28
C GLY A 88 4.24 -2.35 -4.46
N ASP A 89 5.01 -3.43 -4.40
CA ASP A 89 5.80 -3.99 -5.50
C ASP A 89 5.00 -4.84 -6.50
N ALA A 90 3.69 -5.05 -6.33
CA ALA A 90 2.84 -5.78 -7.27
C ALA A 90 2.87 -5.19 -8.70
N ASN A 91 2.62 -6.01 -9.71
CA ASN A 91 2.81 -5.64 -11.11
C ASN A 91 1.68 -4.79 -11.68
N LEU A 92 0.43 -5.17 -11.38
CA LEU A 92 -0.77 -4.64 -12.02
C LEU A 92 -1.44 -3.48 -11.24
N PRO A 93 -1.50 -3.50 -9.89
CA PRO A 93 -2.08 -2.39 -9.12
C PRO A 93 -1.32 -1.07 -9.30
N ILE A 94 -2.01 0.04 -9.03
CA ILE A 94 -1.42 1.38 -8.99
C ILE A 94 -0.85 1.62 -7.60
N THR A 95 0.46 1.78 -7.51
CA THR A 95 1.16 2.08 -6.26
C THR A 95 1.33 3.58 -6.07
N VAL A 96 0.99 4.08 -4.88
CA VAL A 96 0.90 5.52 -4.58
C VAL A 96 1.91 5.92 -3.51
N ALA A 97 2.72 6.95 -3.78
CA ALA A 97 3.60 7.60 -2.80
C ALA A 97 2.95 8.80 -2.10
N SER A 98 3.42 9.16 -0.91
CA SER A 98 3.05 10.39 -0.21
C SER A 98 3.97 11.58 -0.50
N LEU A 99 3.33 12.73 -0.67
CA LEU A 99 3.92 14.06 -0.70
C LEU A 99 3.55 14.84 0.57
N ASP A 100 4.45 15.76 0.92
CA ASP A 100 4.18 16.88 1.80
C ASP A 100 3.28 17.93 1.11
N LYS A 101 2.71 18.85 1.91
CA LYS A 101 1.79 19.90 1.41
C LYS A 101 2.47 20.92 0.48
N ASP A 102 3.79 20.96 0.47
CA ASP A 102 4.61 21.76 -0.46
C ASP A 102 4.97 20.99 -1.74
N LEU A 103 4.36 19.81 -1.95
CA LEU A 103 4.59 18.89 -3.07
C LEU A 103 5.99 18.24 -3.06
N GLY A 104 6.75 18.35 -1.95
CA GLY A 104 7.95 17.56 -1.72
C GLY A 104 7.61 16.10 -1.45
N LEU A 105 8.47 15.16 -1.83
CA LEU A 105 8.32 13.75 -1.46
C LEU A 105 8.46 13.60 0.05
N ALA A 106 7.44 13.04 0.71
CA ALA A 106 7.46 12.87 2.15
C ALA A 106 8.65 12.01 2.56
N ILE A 107 9.33 12.38 3.65
CA ILE A 107 10.57 11.72 4.06
C ILE A 107 10.39 10.21 4.30
N TYR A 108 9.20 9.82 4.77
CA TYR A 108 8.82 8.46 5.09
C TYR A 108 8.32 7.65 3.89
N SER A 109 7.96 8.28 2.76
CA SER A 109 7.40 7.56 1.62
C SER A 109 8.47 6.67 0.97
N SER A 110 8.12 5.40 0.75
CA SER A 110 8.98 4.44 0.09
C SER A 110 9.27 4.81 -1.36
N ARG A 111 10.44 4.38 -1.84
CA ARG A 111 10.97 4.72 -3.17
C ARG A 111 11.33 3.44 -3.90
N GLY A 112 10.96 3.34 -5.17
CA GLY A 112 11.47 2.29 -6.03
C GLY A 112 12.96 2.43 -6.34
N TYR A 113 13.49 1.58 -7.23
CA TYR A 113 12.78 0.57 -8.03
C TYR A 113 12.36 -0.66 -7.20
N THR A 114 11.50 -1.51 -7.76
CA THR A 114 11.37 -2.90 -7.28
C THR A 114 12.68 -3.65 -7.51
N SER A 115 12.88 -4.82 -6.86
CA SER A 115 14.15 -5.56 -6.95
C SER A 115 14.44 -6.10 -8.37
N ASP A 116 13.41 -6.31 -9.18
CA ASP A 116 13.48 -6.68 -10.60
C ASP A 116 13.55 -5.46 -11.56
N GLY A 117 13.58 -4.24 -11.02
CA GLY A 117 13.85 -3.01 -11.79
C GLY A 117 12.62 -2.35 -12.41
N ARG A 118 11.39 -2.68 -11.99
CA ARG A 118 10.18 -1.97 -12.41
C ARG A 118 10.10 -0.60 -11.72
N VAL A 119 9.61 0.39 -12.47
CA VAL A 119 9.36 1.74 -11.94
C VAL A 119 8.13 1.67 -11.05
N LYS A 120 8.34 1.90 -9.75
CA LYS A 120 7.31 2.14 -8.76
C LYS A 120 7.80 3.21 -7.77
N PRO A 121 6.91 3.93 -7.07
CA PRO A 121 5.46 3.98 -7.25
C PRO A 121 5.05 4.60 -8.60
N ASP A 122 3.81 4.36 -9.03
CA ASP A 122 3.30 4.84 -10.31
C ASP A 122 2.91 6.32 -10.26
N VAL A 123 2.35 6.75 -9.11
CA VAL A 123 1.88 8.11 -8.88
C VAL A 123 2.17 8.54 -7.44
N SER A 124 2.01 9.83 -7.15
CA SER A 124 2.10 10.37 -5.80
C SER A 124 0.95 11.33 -5.50
N THR A 125 0.57 11.42 -4.23
CA THR A 125 -0.50 12.30 -3.73
C THR A 125 -0.07 12.95 -2.41
N ILE A 126 -0.78 13.98 -1.95
CA ILE A 126 -0.51 14.55 -0.62
C ILE A 126 -1.00 13.57 0.44
N GLY A 127 -0.08 12.98 1.19
CA GLY A 127 -0.36 12.05 2.29
C GLY A 127 0.07 12.57 3.65
N SER A 128 0.85 13.66 3.72
CA SER A 128 1.27 14.26 4.99
C SER A 128 0.21 15.18 5.60
N ASN A 129 -0.11 14.93 6.87
CA ASN A 129 -1.00 15.75 7.69
C ASN A 129 -2.39 15.97 7.06
N ILE A 130 -2.98 14.88 6.57
CA ILE A 130 -4.32 14.84 6.01
C ILE A 130 -5.34 14.74 7.15
N MET A 131 -6.34 15.62 7.13
CA MET A 131 -7.44 15.56 8.08
C MET A 131 -8.40 14.44 7.69
N ALA A 132 -8.57 13.48 8.59
CA ALA A 132 -9.49 12.36 8.44
C ALA A 132 -10.41 12.25 9.68
N PRO A 133 -11.57 11.58 9.55
CA PRO A 133 -12.44 11.30 10.70
C PRO A 133 -11.67 10.59 11.82
N ASP A 134 -11.85 11.05 13.06
CA ASP A 134 -11.21 10.43 14.22
C ASP A 134 -12.15 9.39 14.85
N ALA A 135 -11.76 8.12 14.76
CA ALA A 135 -12.50 7.00 15.33
C ALA A 135 -12.70 7.08 16.86
N ALA A 136 -11.90 7.89 17.56
CA ALA A 136 -12.08 8.15 18.99
C ALA A 136 -13.22 9.14 19.31
N THR A 137 -13.85 9.71 18.28
CA THR A 137 -14.87 10.76 18.41
C THR A 137 -16.08 10.49 17.51
N SER A 138 -17.22 11.16 17.79
CA SER A 138 -18.43 11.05 16.96
C SER A 138 -18.40 11.90 15.70
N ASP A 139 -17.71 13.04 15.75
CA ASP A 139 -17.78 14.13 14.76
C ASP A 139 -16.45 14.90 14.64
N GLY A 140 -15.40 14.43 15.30
CA GLY A 140 -14.08 15.03 15.28
C GLY A 140 -13.22 14.56 14.10
N TYR A 141 -12.16 15.33 13.86
CA TYR A 141 -11.16 15.04 12.84
C TYR A 141 -9.77 15.08 13.47
N THR A 142 -8.89 14.22 12.96
CA THR A 142 -7.49 14.16 13.36
C THR A 142 -6.60 14.14 12.13
N SER A 143 -5.38 14.66 12.29
CA SER A 143 -4.38 14.66 11.23
C SER A 143 -3.62 13.33 11.24
N LYS A 144 -3.52 12.69 10.08
CA LYS A 144 -2.71 11.48 9.87
C LYS A 144 -1.73 11.68 8.72
N SER A 145 -0.65 10.91 8.72
CA SER A 145 0.36 10.91 7.67
C SER A 145 0.64 9.47 7.25
N GLY A 146 0.69 9.24 5.94
CA GLY A 146 1.00 7.94 5.34
C GLY A 146 0.70 7.95 3.84
N ASP A 147 1.05 6.85 3.19
CA ASP A 147 0.78 6.55 1.78
C ASP A 147 -0.53 5.75 1.61
#